data_AF-A0A2V5WDY9-F1
#
_entry.id   AF-A0A2V5WDY9-F1
#
_cell.length_a   1.000
_cell.length_b   1.000
_cell.length_c   1.000
_cell.angle_alpha   90.00
_cell.angle_beta   90.00
_cell.angle_gamma   90.00
#
_symmetry.space_group_name_H-M   'P 1'
#
loop_
_entity.id
_entity.type
_entity.pdbx_description
1 polymer ?
#
loop_
_entity_poly.entity_id
_entity_poly.type
_entity_poly.pdbx_seq_one_letter_code
_entity_poly.pdbx_strand_id
1 'polypeptide(L)'
;MRVLVMLAVYGLLVFINIRGVREGAGAVTVITFAKLLPPLLFICVGIFFIHASNLAWSGWPSSKSLGDAVILLIFAFVGIEVALIPSGEVKNPARTVPRSAYLALIVTTIIYLMIQLVAQGTLGANLAKYPDAPLAESAAKFLGNLGRTILLAGASISAFGFVTSDILSSPRMIFAFGRDGALPQFFAHVHPRYRSPDVAIITYATLAFALSISGTFEKLAVLSNVAVLLMYLLCCAACWFLVQRDVRSDGEPFNFPGMKIVPALAILAIIWILAHATLREFVVTGIVLALASIMYLLRGQLRRKS
;
A
#
# COMPACT_ATOMS: atom_id res chain seq x y z
N MET A 1 -23.58 13.20 4.95
CA MET A 1 -23.21 12.13 5.90
C MET A 1 -21.78 11.62 5.72
N ARG A 2 -21.37 11.13 4.53
CA ARG A 2 -20.01 10.57 4.28
C ARG A 2 -18.84 11.47 4.69
N VAL A 3 -18.87 12.75 4.32
CA VAL A 3 -17.81 13.72 4.65
C VAL A 3 -17.66 13.95 6.16
N LEU A 4 -18.78 14.01 6.89
CA LEU A 4 -18.77 14.19 8.35
C LEU A 4 -18.17 12.96 9.05
N VAL A 5 -18.50 11.76 8.59
CA VAL A 5 -17.90 10.52 9.13
C VAL A 5 -16.39 10.51 8.88
N MET A 6 -15.94 10.85 7.67
CA MET A 6 -14.51 10.96 7.36
C MET A 6 -13.82 12.01 8.23
N LEU A 7 -14.42 13.19 8.39
CA LEU A 7 -13.87 14.26 9.23
C LEU A 7 -13.74 13.80 10.68
N ALA A 8 -14.77 13.14 11.22
CA ALA A 8 -14.76 12.59 12.58
C ALA A 8 -13.67 11.53 12.75
N VAL A 9 -13.51 10.61 11.79
CA VAL A 9 -12.48 9.57 11.82
C VAL A 9 -11.09 10.18 11.77
N TYR A 10 -10.79 11.05 10.78
CA TYR A 10 -9.48 11.69 10.68
C TYR A 10 -9.18 12.57 11.89
N GLY A 11 -10.16 13.35 12.38
CA GLY A 11 -10.00 14.19 13.57
C GLY A 11 -9.71 13.38 14.84
N LEU A 12 -10.43 12.28 15.04
CA LEU A 12 -10.18 11.35 16.15
C LEU A 12 -8.78 10.74 16.05
N LEU A 13 -8.37 10.30 14.86
CA LEU A 13 -7.06 9.71 14.64
C LEU A 13 -5.94 10.72 14.87
N VAL A 14 -6.06 11.96 14.38
CA VAL A 14 -5.11 13.04 14.68
C VAL A 14 -4.98 13.26 16.18
N PHE A 15 -6.11 13.34 16.90
CA PHE A 15 -6.12 13.53 18.34
C PHE A 15 -5.40 12.41 19.09
N ILE A 16 -5.70 11.15 18.75
CA ILE A 16 -5.06 9.96 19.33
C ILE A 16 -3.55 9.96 19.05
N ASN A 17 -3.16 10.28 17.82
CA ASN A 17 -1.76 10.28 17.38
C ASN A 17 -0.94 11.40 18.04
N ILE A 18 -1.51 12.60 18.21
CA ILE A 18 -0.84 13.70 18.93
C ILE A 18 -0.68 13.36 20.41
N ARG A 19 -1.65 12.69 21.04
CA ARG A 19 -1.50 12.26 22.44
C ARG A 19 -0.48 11.14 22.66
N GLY A 20 0.04 10.54 21.58
CA GLY A 20 1.16 9.61 21.63
C GLY A 20 0.76 8.23 22.13
N VAL A 21 -0.02 7.49 21.35
CA VAL A 21 -0.20 6.05 21.59
C VAL A 21 1.03 5.30 21.09
N ARG A 22 1.71 4.60 22.01
CA ARG A 22 2.74 3.62 21.66
C ARG A 22 2.04 2.31 21.35
N GLU A 23 1.89 1.99 20.07
CA GLU A 23 1.53 0.64 19.62
C GLU A 23 2.61 -0.35 20.07
N GLY A 24 2.21 -1.41 20.76
CA GLY A 24 3.11 -2.53 21.11
C GLY A 24 3.14 -3.57 20.00
N ALA A 25 4.30 -4.19 19.75
CA ALA A 25 4.47 -5.23 18.74
C ALA A 25 3.43 -6.38 18.85
N GLY A 26 2.98 -6.72 20.07
CA GLY A 26 1.94 -7.73 20.29
C GLY A 26 0.55 -7.34 19.77
N ALA A 27 0.20 -6.05 19.78
CA ALA A 27 -1.08 -5.57 19.25
C ALA A 27 -1.14 -5.76 17.72
N VAL A 28 -0.03 -5.52 17.02
CA VAL A 28 0.09 -5.74 15.57
C VAL A 28 -0.16 -7.20 15.22
N THR A 29 0.40 -8.15 15.97
CA THR A 29 0.19 -9.59 15.72
C THR A 29 -1.28 -9.98 15.88
N VAL A 30 -1.94 -9.55 16.95
CA VAL A 30 -3.36 -9.84 17.18
C VAL A 30 -4.23 -9.25 16.07
N ILE A 31 -3.96 -8.01 15.67
CA ILE A 31 -4.66 -7.33 14.58
C ILE A 31 -4.45 -8.07 13.26
N THR A 32 -3.24 -8.55 12.96
CA THR A 32 -2.96 -9.33 11.75
C THR A 32 -3.79 -10.61 11.71
N PHE A 33 -3.84 -11.39 12.79
CA PHE A 33 -4.69 -12.59 12.84
C PHE A 33 -6.18 -12.26 12.71
N ALA A 34 -6.64 -11.21 13.40
CA ALA A 34 -8.03 -10.76 13.30
C ALA A 34 -8.42 -10.33 11.88
N LYS A 35 -7.50 -9.72 11.13
CA LYS A 35 -7.69 -9.33 9.72
C LYS A 35 -7.69 -10.52 8.77
N LEU A 36 -6.91 -11.56 9.05
CA LEU A 36 -6.80 -12.74 8.20
C LEU A 36 -7.95 -13.74 8.41
N LEU A 37 -8.59 -13.74 9.58
CA LEU A 37 -9.63 -14.72 9.90
C LEU A 37 -10.85 -14.65 8.97
N PRO A 38 -11.46 -13.48 8.68
CA PRO A 38 -12.57 -13.39 7.74
C PRO A 38 -12.27 -13.90 6.31
N PRO A 39 -11.17 -13.50 5.64
CA PRO A 39 -10.85 -14.03 4.31
C PRO A 39 -10.47 -15.52 4.34
N LEU A 40 -9.83 -16.02 5.41
CA LEU A 40 -9.56 -17.45 5.53
C LEU A 40 -10.85 -18.27 5.69
N LEU A 41 -11.79 -17.81 6.53
CA LEU A 41 -13.09 -18.43 6.67
C LEU A 41 -13.88 -18.41 5.35
N PHE A 42 -13.81 -17.28 4.62
CA PHE A 42 -14.39 -17.16 3.28
C PHE A 42 -13.83 -18.22 2.32
N ILE A 43 -12.51 -18.42 2.29
CA ILE A 43 -11.87 -19.44 1.44
C ILE A 43 -12.30 -20.84 1.89
N CYS A 44 -12.15 -21.17 3.17
CA CYS A 44 -12.38 -22.51 3.70
C CYS A 44 -13.82 -22.99 3.47
N VAL A 45 -14.81 -22.12 3.61
CA VAL A 45 -16.21 -22.48 3.36
C VAL A 45 -16.55 -22.35 1.87
N GLY A 46 -16.15 -21.25 1.24
CA GLY A 46 -16.55 -20.93 -0.13
C GLY A 46 -16.00 -21.88 -1.19
N ILE A 47 -14.88 -22.58 -0.92
CA ILE A 47 -14.30 -23.55 -1.87
C ILE A 47 -15.28 -24.68 -2.23
N PHE A 48 -16.17 -25.06 -1.30
CA PHE A 48 -17.18 -26.10 -1.52
C PHE A 48 -18.38 -25.63 -2.36
N PHE A 49 -18.48 -24.33 -2.64
CA PHE A 49 -19.59 -23.72 -3.38
C PHE A 49 -19.15 -23.19 -4.76
N ILE A 50 -17.94 -23.55 -5.19
CA ILE A 50 -17.42 -23.20 -6.51
C ILE A 50 -18.18 -24.01 -7.57
N HIS A 51 -18.75 -23.30 -8.55
CA HIS A 51 -19.34 -23.91 -9.72
C HIS A 51 -18.38 -23.75 -10.91
N ALA A 52 -17.92 -24.87 -11.49
CA ALA A 52 -16.92 -24.84 -12.57
C ALA A 52 -17.40 -24.04 -13.81
N SER A 53 -18.71 -23.97 -14.05
CA SER A 53 -19.30 -23.16 -15.12
C SER A 53 -19.03 -21.66 -14.95
N ASN A 54 -18.86 -21.17 -13.72
CA ASN A 54 -18.55 -19.77 -13.43
C ASN A 54 -17.07 -19.42 -13.66
N LEU A 55 -16.21 -20.44 -13.74
CA LEU A 55 -14.78 -20.32 -14.00
C LEU A 55 -14.44 -20.52 -15.48
N ALA A 56 -15.46 -20.68 -16.35
CA ALA A 56 -15.25 -20.84 -17.77
C ALA A 56 -14.52 -19.63 -18.36
N TRP A 57 -13.43 -19.90 -19.09
CA TRP A 57 -12.65 -18.86 -19.74
C TRP A 57 -13.42 -18.29 -20.92
N SER A 58 -13.89 -17.04 -20.79
CA SER A 58 -14.73 -16.38 -21.80
C SER A 58 -13.95 -15.72 -22.94
N GLY A 59 -12.61 -15.75 -22.92
CA GLY A 59 -11.75 -15.16 -23.95
C GLY A 59 -10.56 -14.40 -23.37
N TRP A 60 -9.65 -13.99 -24.25
CA TRP A 60 -8.51 -13.16 -23.86
C TRP A 60 -8.93 -11.70 -23.69
N PRO A 61 -8.58 -11.03 -22.58
CA PRO A 61 -8.84 -9.61 -22.41
C PRO A 61 -8.00 -8.78 -23.37
N SER A 62 -8.49 -7.58 -23.72
CA SER A 62 -7.68 -6.62 -24.47
C SER A 62 -6.45 -6.18 -23.67
N SER A 63 -5.35 -5.82 -24.34
CA SER A 63 -4.13 -5.33 -23.66
C SER A 63 -4.43 -4.16 -22.73
N LYS A 64 -5.35 -3.27 -23.12
CA LYS A 64 -5.78 -2.13 -22.30
C LYS A 64 -6.46 -2.59 -21.02
N SER A 65 -7.46 -3.48 -21.13
CA SER A 65 -8.19 -4.01 -19.97
C SER A 65 -7.27 -4.76 -19.01
N LEU A 66 -6.29 -5.49 -19.55
CA LEU A 66 -5.27 -6.16 -18.75
C LEU A 66 -4.38 -5.16 -18.03
N GLY A 67 -3.89 -4.12 -18.73
CA GLY A 67 -3.08 -3.06 -18.14
C GLY A 67 -3.79 -2.31 -17.02
N ASP A 68 -5.04 -1.88 -17.25
CA ASP A 68 -5.87 -1.17 -16.26
C ASP A 68 -6.07 -2.03 -14.99
N ALA A 69 -6.36 -3.32 -15.16
CA ALA A 69 -6.53 -4.25 -14.05
C ALA A 69 -5.21 -4.50 -13.29
N VAL A 70 -4.08 -4.65 -14.01
CA VAL A 70 -2.76 -4.86 -13.40
C VAL A 70 -2.34 -3.63 -12.60
N ILE A 71 -2.51 -2.42 -13.13
CA ILE A 71 -2.19 -1.18 -12.39
C ILE A 71 -2.96 -1.15 -11.08
N LEU A 72 -4.26 -1.43 -11.09
CA LEU A 72 -5.06 -1.43 -9.87
C LEU A 72 -4.63 -2.55 -8.91
N LEU A 73 -4.31 -3.74 -9.44
CA LEU A 73 -3.87 -4.90 -8.67
C LEU A 73 -2.57 -4.65 -7.89
N ILE A 74 -1.66 -3.81 -8.40
CA ILE A 74 -0.44 -3.41 -7.67
C ILE A 74 -0.79 -2.92 -6.26
N PHE A 75 -1.90 -2.21 -6.09
CA PHE A 75 -2.33 -1.69 -4.79
C PHE A 75 -2.43 -2.80 -3.73
N ALA A 76 -2.89 -4.00 -4.12
CA ALA A 76 -3.08 -5.12 -3.21
C ALA A 76 -1.74 -5.70 -2.68
N PHE A 77 -0.63 -5.44 -3.38
CA PHE A 77 0.72 -5.92 -3.05
C PHE A 77 1.64 -4.83 -2.49
N VAL A 78 1.21 -3.57 -2.48
CA VAL A 78 1.93 -2.49 -1.80
C VAL A 78 1.95 -2.76 -0.29
N GLY A 79 3.12 -2.60 0.34
CA GLY A 79 3.32 -2.82 1.77
C GLY A 79 4.38 -3.88 2.09
N ILE A 80 4.82 -4.67 1.11
CA ILE A 80 5.91 -5.65 1.31
C ILE A 80 7.21 -4.92 1.70
N GLU A 81 7.44 -3.72 1.18
CA GLU A 81 8.56 -2.84 1.48
C GLU A 81 8.57 -2.35 2.94
N VAL A 82 7.41 -2.33 3.61
CA VAL A 82 7.29 -1.93 5.02
C VAL A 82 8.01 -2.93 5.93
N ALA A 83 8.12 -4.19 5.52
CA ALA A 83 8.87 -5.22 6.25
C ALA A 83 10.38 -4.90 6.34
N LEU A 84 10.89 -3.97 5.51
CA LEU A 84 12.28 -3.53 5.52
C LEU A 84 12.57 -2.50 6.63
N ILE A 85 11.55 -1.83 7.15
CA ILE A 85 11.70 -0.75 8.14
C ILE A 85 12.38 -1.24 9.44
N PRO A 86 11.93 -2.34 10.08
CA PRO A 86 12.57 -2.83 11.30
C PRO A 86 13.85 -3.65 11.04
N SER A 87 14.43 -3.60 9.84
CA SER A 87 15.62 -4.41 9.51
C SER A 87 16.81 -4.21 10.46
N GLY A 88 16.95 -3.02 11.06
CA GLY A 88 17.98 -2.75 12.08
C GLY A 88 17.77 -3.48 13.41
N GLU A 89 16.56 -3.97 13.69
CA GLU A 89 16.20 -4.70 14.92
C GLU A 89 16.15 -6.23 14.68
N VAL A 90 16.31 -6.68 13.43
CA VAL A 90 16.19 -8.09 13.05
C VAL A 90 17.53 -8.81 13.18
N LYS A 91 17.53 -9.99 13.80
CA LYS A 91 18.70 -10.88 13.83
C LYS A 91 19.05 -11.35 12.40
N ASN A 92 20.29 -11.09 11.97
CA ASN A 92 20.81 -11.44 10.64
C ASN A 92 19.95 -10.87 9.49
N PRO A 93 19.83 -9.54 9.35
CA PRO A 93 18.90 -8.92 8.42
C PRO A 93 19.15 -9.31 6.97
N ALA A 94 20.41 -9.49 6.57
CA ALA A 94 20.82 -9.90 5.23
C ALA A 94 20.19 -11.22 4.74
N ARG A 95 19.80 -12.11 5.67
CA ARG A 95 19.13 -13.39 5.33
C ARG A 95 17.67 -13.41 5.73
N THR A 96 17.33 -12.84 6.88
CA THR A 96 15.97 -12.90 7.43
C THR A 96 15.01 -12.01 6.64
N VAL A 97 15.42 -10.78 6.32
CA VAL A 97 14.54 -9.79 5.66
C VAL A 97 14.14 -10.22 4.23
N PRO A 98 15.06 -10.67 3.35
CA PRO A 98 14.67 -11.17 2.03
C PRO A 98 13.74 -12.38 2.12
N ARG A 99 14.05 -13.35 3.00
CA ARG A 99 13.24 -14.55 3.18
C ARG A 99 11.83 -14.24 3.66
N SER A 100 11.68 -13.33 4.63
CA SER A 100 10.36 -12.91 5.10
C SER A 100 9.58 -12.20 4.01
N ALA A 101 10.22 -11.34 3.21
CA ALA A 101 9.57 -10.64 2.11
C ALA A 101 9.07 -11.62 1.03
N TYR A 102 9.91 -12.58 0.60
CA TYR A 102 9.51 -13.61 -0.37
C TYR A 102 8.39 -14.51 0.17
N LEU A 103 8.48 -14.95 1.42
CA LEU A 103 7.44 -15.76 2.04
C LEU A 103 6.12 -15.00 2.14
N ALA A 104 6.16 -13.74 2.59
CA ALA A 104 4.99 -12.88 2.66
C ALA A 104 4.34 -12.69 1.28
N LEU A 105 5.14 -12.44 0.24
CA LEU A 105 4.67 -12.31 -1.13
C LEU A 105 3.98 -13.59 -1.62
N ILE A 106 4.61 -14.76 -1.46
CA ILE A 106 4.07 -16.05 -1.90
C ILE A 106 2.75 -16.36 -1.18
N VAL A 107 2.74 -16.27 0.16
CA VAL A 107 1.56 -16.57 0.98
C VAL A 107 0.41 -15.62 0.60
N THR A 108 0.68 -14.32 0.49
CA THR A 108 -0.34 -13.32 0.11
C THR A 108 -0.88 -13.60 -1.29
N THR A 109 -0.01 -13.94 -2.25
CA THR A 109 -0.40 -14.29 -3.61
C THR A 109 -1.33 -15.51 -3.62
N ILE A 110 -0.99 -16.57 -2.89
CA ILE A 110 -1.84 -17.77 -2.79
C ILE A 110 -3.20 -17.42 -2.19
N ILE A 111 -3.22 -16.64 -1.10
CA ILE A 111 -4.47 -16.22 -0.47
C ILE A 111 -5.32 -15.41 -1.45
N TYR A 112 -4.75 -14.43 -2.16
CA TYR A 112 -5.49 -13.63 -3.13
C TYR A 112 -6.02 -14.46 -4.31
N LEU A 113 -5.24 -15.42 -4.81
CA LEU A 113 -5.70 -16.34 -5.85
C LEU A 113 -6.87 -17.21 -5.35
N MET A 114 -6.82 -17.69 -4.11
CA MET A 114 -7.91 -18.47 -3.51
C MET A 114 -9.16 -17.62 -3.29
N ILE A 115 -9.01 -16.38 -2.82
CA ILE A 115 -10.12 -15.43 -2.70
C ILE A 115 -10.77 -15.18 -4.06
N GLN A 116 -9.97 -14.89 -5.09
CA GLN A 116 -10.45 -14.65 -6.44
C GLN A 116 -11.15 -15.89 -7.02
N LEU A 117 -10.57 -17.08 -6.82
CA LEU A 117 -11.14 -18.34 -7.27
C LEU A 117 -12.51 -18.61 -6.64
N VAL A 118 -12.65 -18.40 -5.33
CA VAL A 118 -13.91 -18.58 -4.60
C VAL A 118 -14.94 -17.53 -5.02
N ALA A 119 -14.55 -16.25 -5.09
CA ALA A 119 -15.43 -15.16 -5.47
C ALA A 119 -15.96 -15.33 -6.91
N GLN A 120 -15.06 -15.59 -7.85
CA GLN A 120 -15.41 -15.84 -9.25
C GLN A 120 -16.17 -17.17 -9.39
N GLY A 121 -15.78 -18.23 -8.69
CA GLY A 121 -16.42 -19.55 -8.76
C GLY A 121 -17.85 -19.56 -8.21
N THR A 122 -18.17 -18.66 -7.28
CA THR A 122 -19.51 -18.57 -6.68
C THR A 122 -20.45 -17.62 -7.44
N LEU A 123 -19.96 -16.45 -7.87
CA LEU A 123 -20.79 -15.43 -8.53
C LEU A 123 -20.65 -15.39 -10.06
N GLY A 124 -19.55 -15.90 -10.62
CA GLY A 124 -19.24 -15.84 -12.04
C GLY A 124 -19.31 -14.42 -12.59
N ALA A 125 -19.95 -14.24 -13.75
CA ALA A 125 -20.14 -12.93 -14.36
C ALA A 125 -20.95 -11.93 -13.49
N ASN A 126 -21.72 -12.40 -12.50
CA ASN A 126 -22.43 -11.50 -11.59
C ASN A 126 -21.52 -10.79 -10.60
N LEU A 127 -20.25 -11.20 -10.44
CA LEU A 127 -19.30 -10.54 -9.56
C LEU A 127 -19.15 -9.05 -9.92
N ALA A 128 -19.15 -8.73 -11.22
CA ALA A 128 -19.06 -7.36 -11.73
C ALA A 128 -20.28 -6.49 -11.37
N LYS A 129 -21.41 -7.08 -10.96
CA LYS A 129 -22.61 -6.34 -10.54
C LYS A 129 -22.50 -5.78 -9.13
N TYR A 130 -21.50 -6.20 -8.36
CA TYR A 130 -21.30 -5.81 -6.96
C TYR A 130 -19.94 -5.14 -6.75
N PRO A 131 -19.69 -3.95 -7.33
CA PRO A 131 -18.38 -3.31 -7.30
C PRO A 131 -17.93 -2.87 -5.89
N ASP A 132 -18.88 -2.57 -5.00
CA ASP A 132 -18.55 -2.03 -3.67
C ASP A 132 -18.16 -3.10 -2.65
N ALA A 133 -18.72 -4.31 -2.74
CA ALA A 133 -18.51 -5.37 -1.76
C ALA A 133 -18.61 -6.79 -2.34
N PRO A 134 -17.83 -7.12 -3.40
CA PRO A 134 -17.98 -8.37 -4.14
C PRO A 134 -17.77 -9.63 -3.28
N LEU A 135 -16.84 -9.57 -2.32
CA LEU A 135 -16.56 -10.68 -1.41
C LEU A 135 -17.69 -10.93 -0.41
N ALA A 136 -18.32 -9.87 0.09
CA ALA A 136 -19.44 -10.01 1.02
C ALA A 136 -20.68 -10.58 0.34
N GLU A 137 -20.93 -10.20 -0.93
CA GLU A 137 -22.03 -10.74 -1.73
C GLU A 137 -21.77 -12.19 -2.15
N SER A 138 -20.51 -12.53 -2.43
CA SER A 138 -20.12 -13.94 -2.62
C SER A 138 -20.35 -14.75 -1.35
N ALA A 139 -19.93 -14.25 -0.19
CA ALA A 139 -20.16 -14.88 1.11
C ALA A 139 -21.65 -15.07 1.40
N ALA A 140 -22.49 -14.11 0.99
CA ALA A 140 -23.94 -14.19 1.14
C ALA A 140 -24.55 -15.40 0.42
N LYS A 141 -23.95 -15.87 -0.67
CA LYS A 141 -24.45 -17.03 -1.43
C LYS A 141 -24.32 -18.35 -0.68
N PHE A 142 -23.30 -18.51 0.16
CA PHE A 142 -23.01 -19.80 0.80
C PHE A 142 -23.07 -19.76 2.34
N LEU A 143 -22.92 -18.60 2.97
CA LEU A 143 -23.06 -18.39 4.42
C LEU A 143 -24.27 -17.52 4.79
N GLY A 144 -25.08 -17.11 3.81
CA GLY A 144 -26.24 -16.24 4.03
C GLY A 144 -25.85 -14.86 4.60
N ASN A 145 -26.81 -14.21 5.25
CA ASN A 145 -26.61 -12.86 5.78
C ASN A 145 -25.48 -12.79 6.83
N LEU A 146 -25.25 -13.88 7.59
CA LEU A 146 -24.16 -13.95 8.58
C LEU A 146 -22.79 -13.83 7.90
N GLY A 147 -22.55 -14.57 6.80
CA GLY A 147 -21.29 -14.48 6.05
C GLY A 147 -21.05 -13.08 5.50
N ARG A 148 -22.10 -12.45 4.95
CA ARG A 148 -22.05 -11.06 4.48
C ARG A 148 -21.62 -10.10 5.59
N THR A 149 -22.25 -10.18 6.77
CA THR A 149 -21.94 -9.32 7.91
C THR A 149 -20.52 -9.54 8.43
N ILE A 150 -20.06 -10.79 8.54
CA ILE A 150 -18.69 -11.11 8.99
C ILE A 150 -17.65 -10.51 8.06
N LEU A 151 -17.83 -10.64 6.73
CA LEU A 151 -16.89 -10.09 5.76
C LEU A 151 -16.89 -8.55 5.76
N LEU A 152 -18.07 -7.92 5.84
CA LEU A 152 -18.16 -6.45 5.91
C LEU A 152 -17.57 -5.89 7.20
N ALA A 153 -17.85 -6.51 8.34
CA ALA A 153 -17.29 -6.11 9.63
C ALA A 153 -15.76 -6.31 9.65
N GLY A 154 -15.30 -7.47 9.19
CA GLY A 154 -13.88 -7.80 9.08
C GLY A 154 -13.12 -6.84 8.16
N ALA A 155 -13.67 -6.53 6.98
CA ALA A 155 -13.09 -5.57 6.05
C ALA A 155 -13.06 -4.14 6.64
N SER A 156 -14.12 -3.74 7.35
CA SER A 156 -14.21 -2.41 7.99
C SER A 156 -13.17 -2.26 9.12
N ILE A 157 -13.06 -3.25 10.00
CA ILE A 157 -12.02 -3.29 11.06
C ILE A 157 -10.64 -3.30 10.43
N SER A 158 -10.46 -4.06 9.35
CA SER A 158 -9.17 -4.15 8.64
C SER A 158 -8.73 -2.80 8.07
N ALA A 159 -9.64 -2.13 7.35
CA ALA A 159 -9.42 -0.82 6.75
C ALA A 159 -9.19 0.26 7.82
N PHE A 160 -9.97 0.26 8.91
CA PHE A 160 -9.77 1.18 10.02
C PHE A 160 -8.39 0.98 10.68
N GLY A 161 -7.99 -0.27 10.90
CA GLY A 161 -6.67 -0.60 11.42
C GLY A 161 -5.55 -0.13 10.48
N PHE A 162 -5.71 -0.32 9.16
CA PHE A 162 -4.76 0.19 8.17
C PHE A 162 -4.59 1.71 8.24
N VAL A 163 -5.69 2.47 8.19
CA VAL A 163 -5.65 3.95 8.25
C VAL A 163 -5.06 4.44 9.57
N THR A 164 -5.37 3.78 10.69
CA THR A 164 -4.81 4.12 12.01
C THR A 164 -3.30 3.93 12.03
N SER A 165 -2.80 2.78 11.55
CA SER A 165 -1.36 2.50 11.48
C SER A 165 -0.63 3.46 10.53
N ASP A 166 -1.26 3.82 9.41
CA ASP A 166 -0.69 4.71 8.41
C ASP A 166 -0.56 6.16 8.93
N ILE A 167 -1.61 6.70 9.58
CA ILE A 167 -1.55 8.02 10.23
C ILE A 167 -0.53 8.06 11.38
N LEU A 168 -0.18 6.91 11.97
CA LEU A 168 0.84 6.83 13.01
C LEU A 168 2.28 6.83 12.47
N SER A 169 2.50 6.22 11.30
CA SER A 169 3.83 6.02 10.71
C SER A 169 4.19 7.09 9.67
N SER A 170 3.29 7.37 8.72
CA SER A 170 3.55 8.23 7.57
C SER A 170 3.95 9.67 7.91
N PRO A 171 3.34 10.35 8.90
CA PRO A 171 3.78 11.68 9.33
C PRO A 171 5.23 11.74 9.83
N ARG A 172 5.79 10.62 10.31
CA ARG A 172 7.17 10.58 10.79
C ARG A 172 8.17 10.74 9.66
N MET A 173 7.83 10.34 8.44
CA MET A 173 8.65 10.61 7.26
C MET A 173 8.67 12.11 6.94
N ILE A 174 7.52 12.79 7.00
CA ILE A 174 7.43 14.25 6.81
C ILE A 174 8.23 14.98 7.88
N PHE A 175 8.11 14.56 9.14
CA PHE A 175 8.90 15.09 10.25
C PHE A 175 10.40 14.88 10.04
N ALA A 176 10.83 13.67 9.64
CA ALA A 176 12.22 13.36 9.38
C ALA A 176 12.78 14.23 8.24
N PHE A 177 12.02 14.39 7.15
CA PHE A 177 12.39 15.32 6.08
C PHE A 177 12.47 16.77 6.55
N GLY A 178 11.59 17.22 7.45
CA GLY A 178 11.69 18.54 8.08
C GLY A 178 12.94 18.68 8.95
N ARG A 179 13.27 17.65 9.74
CA ARG A 179 14.43 17.62 10.65
C ARG A 179 15.76 17.58 9.90
N ASP A 180 15.87 16.72 8.89
CA ASP A 180 17.03 16.61 8.01
C ASP A 180 17.07 17.80 7.00
N GLY A 181 16.01 18.60 7.04
CA GLY A 181 15.77 19.84 6.33
C GLY A 181 15.43 19.67 4.85
N ALA A 182 15.26 18.45 4.34
CA ALA A 182 14.71 18.22 3.02
C ALA A 182 13.37 18.96 2.80
N LEU A 183 12.61 19.20 3.88
CA LEU A 183 11.44 20.08 3.93
C LEU A 183 11.68 21.28 4.87
N PRO A 184 10.85 22.34 4.80
CA PRO A 184 10.92 23.46 5.73
C PRO A 184 10.93 23.04 7.20
N GLN A 185 11.70 23.76 8.03
CA GLN A 185 11.95 23.40 9.43
C GLN A 185 10.68 23.35 10.30
N PHE A 186 9.59 24.01 9.89
CA PHE A 186 8.32 23.94 10.62
C PHE A 186 7.75 22.50 10.68
N PHE A 187 8.06 21.64 9.71
CA PHE A 187 7.70 20.21 9.76
C PHE A 187 8.49 19.42 10.81
N ALA A 188 9.61 19.95 11.30
CA ALA A 188 10.38 19.40 12.41
C ALA A 188 9.82 19.81 13.78
N HIS A 189 8.68 20.51 13.84
CA HIS A 189 8.08 20.88 15.11
C HIS A 189 7.60 19.64 15.86
N VAL A 190 7.75 19.67 17.18
CA VAL A 190 7.32 18.61 18.10
C VAL A 190 6.50 19.24 19.20
N HIS A 191 5.32 18.68 19.45
CA HIS A 191 4.40 19.16 20.47
C HIS A 191 5.06 19.16 21.87
N PRO A 192 5.10 20.29 22.59
CA PRO A 192 5.84 20.42 23.86
C PRO A 192 5.43 19.40 24.94
N ARG A 193 4.12 19.15 25.08
CA ARG A 193 3.56 18.23 26.09
C ARG A 193 3.65 16.75 25.72
N TYR A 194 3.28 16.37 24.50
CA TYR A 194 3.12 14.97 24.09
C TYR A 194 4.31 14.41 23.30
N ARG A 195 5.26 15.26 22.90
CA ARG A 195 6.47 14.88 22.16
C ARG A 195 6.18 14.18 20.81
N SER A 196 5.06 14.51 20.18
CA SER A 196 4.64 14.03 18.87
C SER A 196 4.86 15.10 17.78
N PRO A 197 5.13 14.74 16.51
CA PRO A 197 5.25 15.69 15.41
C PRO A 197 3.87 16.16 14.92
N ASP A 198 3.21 16.99 15.73
CA ASP A 198 1.84 17.48 15.55
C ASP A 198 1.62 18.17 14.20
N VAL A 199 2.52 19.05 13.77
CA VAL A 199 2.44 19.72 12.47
C VAL A 199 2.43 18.70 11.33
N ALA A 200 3.35 17.72 11.36
CA ALA A 200 3.42 16.69 10.33
C ALA A 200 2.16 15.82 10.31
N ILE A 201 1.63 15.47 11.49
CA ILE A 201 0.39 14.69 11.63
C ILE A 201 -0.79 15.46 11.05
N ILE A 202 -0.96 16.74 11.41
CA ILE A 202 -2.07 17.58 10.93
C ILE A 202 -1.97 17.78 9.42
N THR A 203 -0.79 18.08 8.88
CA THR A 203 -0.61 18.25 7.43
C THR A 203 -0.95 16.97 6.68
N TYR A 204 -0.42 15.83 7.12
CA TYR A 204 -0.69 14.54 6.49
C TYR A 204 -2.19 14.20 6.53
N ALA A 205 -2.83 14.30 7.70
CA ALA A 205 -4.24 13.99 7.86
C ALA A 205 -5.15 14.94 7.04
N THR A 206 -4.78 16.21 6.93
CA THR A 206 -5.52 17.18 6.11
C THR A 206 -5.44 16.84 4.63
N LEU A 207 -4.24 16.49 4.13
CA LEU A 207 -4.04 16.07 2.75
C LEU A 207 -4.77 14.75 2.45
N ALA A 208 -4.65 13.76 3.33
CA ALA A 208 -5.32 12.47 3.21
C ALA A 208 -6.85 12.62 3.23
N PHE A 209 -7.38 13.48 4.11
CA PHE A 209 -8.81 13.82 4.15
C PHE A 209 -9.27 14.50 2.85
N ALA A 210 -8.56 15.52 2.37
CA ALA A 210 -8.89 16.23 1.13
C ALA A 210 -8.88 15.29 -0.10
N LEU A 211 -7.90 14.38 -0.17
CA LEU A 211 -7.85 13.34 -1.20
C LEU A 211 -9.00 12.34 -1.05
N SER A 212 -9.32 11.91 0.17
CA SER A 212 -10.40 10.95 0.44
C SER A 212 -11.80 11.45 0.04
N ILE A 213 -12.04 12.77 0.09
CA ILE A 213 -13.33 13.37 -0.31
C ILE A 213 -13.40 13.71 -1.81
N SER A 214 -12.26 13.83 -2.50
CA SER A 214 -12.20 14.33 -3.88
C SER A 214 -12.26 13.24 -4.96
N GLY A 215 -11.94 11.98 -4.62
CA GLY A 215 -11.83 10.90 -5.59
C GLY A 215 -12.59 9.62 -5.24
N THR A 216 -12.66 8.71 -6.22
CA THR A 216 -13.09 7.32 -6.02
C THR A 216 -11.89 6.45 -5.62
N PHE A 217 -12.13 5.38 -4.87
CA PHE A 217 -11.07 4.44 -4.44
C PHE A 217 -10.16 4.05 -5.60
N GLU A 218 -10.73 3.64 -6.74
CA GLU A 218 -10.00 3.28 -7.94
C GLU A 218 -9.04 4.39 -8.42
N LYS A 219 -9.54 5.64 -8.56
CA LYS A 219 -8.71 6.77 -9.01
C LYS A 219 -7.57 7.08 -8.04
N LEU A 220 -7.85 7.02 -6.74
CA LEU A 220 -6.85 7.25 -5.70
C LEU A 220 -5.80 6.12 -5.67
N ALA A 221 -6.23 4.87 -5.82
CA ALA A 221 -5.36 3.71 -5.86
C ALA A 221 -4.45 3.74 -7.10
N VAL A 222 -4.99 4.03 -8.28
CA VAL A 222 -4.19 4.19 -9.51
C VAL A 222 -3.17 5.31 -9.35
N LEU A 223 -3.57 6.48 -8.84
CA LEU A 223 -2.66 7.60 -8.60
C LEU A 223 -1.53 7.22 -7.61
N SER A 224 -1.87 6.54 -6.52
CA SER A 224 -0.90 6.02 -5.55
C SER A 224 0.06 5.03 -6.19
N ASN A 225 -0.45 4.11 -7.01
CA ASN A 225 0.36 3.08 -7.65
C ASN A 225 1.32 3.66 -8.69
N VAL A 226 0.94 4.72 -9.41
CA VAL A 226 1.88 5.41 -10.32
C VAL A 226 3.10 5.94 -9.53
N ALA A 227 2.86 6.58 -8.38
CA ALA A 227 3.95 7.08 -7.54
C ALA A 227 4.83 5.93 -6.99
N VAL A 228 4.22 4.85 -6.50
CA VAL A 228 4.94 3.67 -5.99
C VAL A 228 5.72 2.97 -7.11
N LEU A 229 5.14 2.82 -8.30
CA LEU A 229 5.80 2.20 -9.45
C LEU A 229 7.00 3.02 -9.93
N LEU A 230 6.92 4.36 -9.91
CA LEU A 230 8.08 5.21 -10.19
C LEU A 230 9.18 5.03 -9.13
N MET A 231 8.82 4.92 -7.85
CA MET A 231 9.78 4.60 -6.79
C MET A 231 10.44 3.24 -7.03
N TYR A 232 9.65 2.20 -7.33
CA TYR A 232 10.16 0.87 -7.66
C TYR A 232 11.03 0.86 -8.92
N LEU A 233 10.66 1.63 -9.94
CA LEU A 233 11.46 1.80 -11.15
C LEU A 233 12.85 2.35 -10.81
N LEU A 234 12.91 3.39 -9.98
CA LEU A 234 14.17 3.99 -9.52
C LEU A 234 14.98 3.00 -8.67
N CYS A 235 14.34 2.25 -7.76
CA CYS A 235 15.02 1.24 -6.95
C CYS A 235 15.58 0.09 -7.81
N CYS A 236 14.79 -0.42 -8.77
CA CYS A 236 15.24 -1.46 -9.69
C CYS A 236 16.36 -0.97 -10.61
N ALA A 237 16.27 0.26 -11.12
CA ALA A 237 17.34 0.88 -11.91
C ALA A 237 18.62 1.07 -11.09
N ALA A 238 18.50 1.58 -9.86
CA ALA A 238 19.64 1.72 -8.96
C ALA A 238 20.29 0.36 -8.66
N CYS A 239 19.49 -0.66 -8.34
CA CYS A 239 19.96 -2.02 -8.12
C CYS A 239 20.69 -2.57 -9.36
N TRP A 240 20.10 -2.43 -10.55
CA TRP A 240 20.72 -2.83 -11.81
C TRP A 240 22.10 -2.19 -12.01
N PHE A 241 22.22 -0.87 -11.82
CA PHE A 241 23.49 -0.16 -11.95
C PHE A 241 24.51 -0.59 -10.90
N LEU A 242 24.10 -0.76 -9.64
CA LEU A 242 24.97 -1.19 -8.54
C LEU A 242 25.53 -2.59 -8.78
N VAL A 243 24.69 -3.52 -9.27
CA VAL A 243 25.10 -4.89 -9.62
C VAL A 243 26.09 -4.90 -10.78
N GLN A 244 25.90 -4.05 -11.80
CA GLN A 244 26.83 -3.97 -12.93
C GLN A 244 28.19 -3.37 -12.54
N ARG A 245 28.20 -2.43 -11.59
CA ARG A 245 29.43 -1.78 -11.10
C ARG A 245 30.15 -2.56 -10.00
N ASP A 246 29.62 -3.72 -9.59
CA ASP A 246 30.09 -4.51 -8.45
C ASP A 246 30.32 -3.65 -7.19
N VAL A 247 29.41 -2.71 -6.93
CA VAL A 247 29.49 -1.86 -5.73
C VAL A 247 29.09 -2.70 -4.54
N ARG A 248 30.07 -3.06 -3.72
CA ARG A 248 29.86 -3.78 -2.46
C ARG A 248 29.91 -2.77 -1.30
N SER A 249 28.81 -2.69 -0.55
CA SER A 249 28.82 -2.04 0.78
C SER A 249 29.41 -3.00 1.81
N ASP A 250 29.70 -2.52 3.03
CA ASP A 250 30.23 -3.35 4.11
C ASP A 250 29.24 -4.48 4.46
N GLY A 251 29.64 -5.74 4.22
CA GLY A 251 28.87 -6.95 4.55
C GLY A 251 28.74 -7.96 3.40
N GLU A 252 28.16 -9.14 3.68
CA GLU A 252 27.79 -10.11 2.64
C GLU A 252 26.55 -9.59 1.86
N PRO A 253 26.66 -9.25 0.57
CA PRO A 253 25.50 -8.83 -0.22
C PRO A 253 24.52 -9.99 -0.39
N PHE A 254 23.22 -9.68 -0.41
CA PHE A 254 22.19 -10.65 -0.78
C PHE A 254 22.32 -10.99 -2.26
N ASN A 255 22.99 -12.10 -2.56
CA ASN A 255 23.13 -12.63 -3.90
C ASN A 255 21.98 -13.63 -4.17
N PHE A 256 21.29 -13.45 -5.29
CA PHE A 256 20.27 -14.38 -5.76
C PHE A 256 20.48 -14.71 -7.25
N PRO A 257 20.09 -15.92 -7.68
CA PRO A 257 20.25 -16.32 -9.08
C PRO A 257 19.47 -15.37 -9.99
N GLY A 258 20.15 -14.79 -10.98
CA GLY A 258 19.53 -13.84 -11.91
C GLY A 258 19.54 -12.37 -11.44
N MET A 259 20.37 -11.99 -10.47
CA MET A 259 20.51 -10.58 -10.03
C MET A 259 20.83 -9.58 -11.17
N LYS A 260 21.40 -10.05 -12.28
CA LYS A 260 21.66 -9.28 -13.52
C LYS A 260 20.54 -9.37 -14.56
N ILE A 261 19.40 -9.98 -14.27
CA ILE A 261 18.30 -10.14 -15.24
C ILE A 261 17.00 -9.67 -14.59
N VAL A 262 16.76 -10.08 -13.34
CA VAL A 262 15.54 -9.76 -12.59
C VAL A 262 15.29 -8.25 -12.50
N PRO A 263 16.26 -7.38 -12.18
CA PRO A 263 15.97 -5.94 -12.13
C PRO A 263 15.65 -5.35 -13.51
N ALA A 264 16.26 -5.83 -14.60
CA ALA A 264 15.89 -5.39 -15.96
C ALA A 264 14.49 -5.85 -16.36
N LEU A 265 14.12 -7.10 -16.05
CA LEU A 265 12.76 -7.59 -16.28
C LEU A 265 11.73 -6.79 -15.46
N ALA A 266 12.05 -6.46 -14.20
CA ALA A 266 11.22 -5.62 -13.37
C ALA A 266 11.06 -4.20 -13.97
N ILE A 267 12.14 -3.59 -14.45
CA ILE A 267 12.10 -2.30 -15.15
C ILE A 267 11.17 -2.36 -16.37
N LEU A 268 11.33 -3.39 -17.23
CA LEU A 268 10.48 -3.56 -18.41
C LEU A 268 9.01 -3.76 -18.05
N ALA A 269 8.72 -4.58 -17.03
CA ALA A 269 7.37 -4.78 -16.55
C ALA A 269 6.77 -3.49 -15.99
N ILE A 270 7.51 -2.74 -15.17
CA ILE A 270 7.04 -1.47 -14.61
C ILE A 270 6.79 -0.44 -15.72
N ILE A 271 7.68 -0.33 -16.72
CA ILE A 271 7.46 0.56 -17.88
C ILE A 271 6.20 0.16 -18.64
N TRP A 272 5.98 -1.13 -18.87
CA TRP A 272 4.77 -1.62 -19.54
C TRP A 272 3.50 -1.31 -18.74
N ILE A 273 3.53 -1.48 -17.41
CA ILE A 273 2.42 -1.13 -16.52
C ILE A 273 2.16 0.38 -16.57
N LEU A 274 3.21 1.20 -16.44
CA LEU A 274 3.10 2.66 -16.50
C LEU A 274 2.62 3.17 -17.87
N ALA A 275 2.88 2.45 -18.96
CA ALA A 275 2.37 2.82 -20.28
C ALA A 275 0.83 2.77 -20.39
N HIS A 276 0.16 2.07 -19.46
CA HIS A 276 -1.30 2.02 -19.38
C HIS A 276 -1.89 3.07 -18.42
N ALA A 277 -1.06 3.80 -17.67
CA ALA A 277 -1.51 4.90 -16.84
C ALA A 277 -1.98 6.10 -17.70
N THR A 278 -2.97 6.83 -17.21
CA THR A 278 -3.53 7.97 -17.94
C THR A 278 -2.63 9.20 -17.83
N LEU A 279 -2.70 10.09 -18.84
CA LEU A 279 -1.95 11.36 -18.83
C LEU A 279 -2.23 12.18 -17.55
N ARG A 280 -3.45 12.08 -17.01
CA ARG A 280 -3.83 12.76 -15.78
C ARG A 280 -2.99 12.30 -14.58
N GLU A 281 -2.74 11.00 -14.45
CA GLU A 281 -1.95 10.46 -13.34
C GLU A 281 -0.48 10.91 -13.44
N PHE A 282 0.08 10.91 -14.65
CA PHE A 282 1.42 11.45 -14.90
C PHE A 282 1.52 12.94 -14.61
N VAL A 283 0.52 13.74 -15.01
CA VAL A 283 0.49 15.18 -14.72
C VAL A 283 0.42 15.44 -13.22
N VAL A 284 -0.47 14.76 -12.49
CA VAL A 284 -0.58 14.94 -11.04
C VAL A 284 0.72 14.54 -10.35
N THR A 285 1.28 13.38 -10.70
CA THR A 285 2.55 12.90 -10.14
C THR A 285 3.70 13.86 -10.48
N GLY A 286 3.74 14.36 -11.71
CA GLY A 286 4.72 15.35 -12.18
C GLY A 286 4.62 16.68 -11.43
N ILE A 287 3.39 17.17 -11.18
CA ILE A 287 3.17 18.39 -10.37
C ILE A 287 3.69 18.16 -8.94
N VAL A 288 3.38 17.02 -8.32
CA VAL A 288 3.86 16.70 -6.96
C VAL A 288 5.40 16.65 -6.91
N LEU A 289 6.03 15.99 -7.89
CA LEU A 289 7.49 15.93 -7.99
C LEU A 289 8.10 17.31 -8.24
N ALA A 290 7.48 18.14 -9.08
CA ALA A 290 7.92 19.50 -9.36
C ALA A 290 7.82 20.37 -8.09
N LEU A 291 6.70 20.32 -7.37
CA LEU A 291 6.52 21.02 -6.10
C LEU A 291 7.55 20.58 -5.06
N ALA A 292 7.76 19.26 -4.91
CA ALA A 292 8.77 18.72 -4.01
C ALA A 292 10.19 19.20 -4.38
N SER A 293 10.52 19.21 -5.68
CA SER A 293 11.80 19.71 -6.20
C SER A 293 11.97 21.21 -5.97
N ILE A 294 10.93 22.00 -6.21
CA ILE A 294 10.92 23.45 -5.96
C ILE A 294 11.11 23.73 -4.47
N MET A 295 10.38 23.03 -3.58
CA MET A 295 10.55 23.16 -2.14
C MET A 295 11.99 22.84 -1.70
N TYR A 296 12.57 21.78 -2.27
CA TYR A 296 13.96 21.40 -2.02
C TYR A 296 14.96 22.49 -2.48
N LEU A 297 14.75 23.07 -3.67
CA LEU A 297 15.62 24.11 -4.24
C LEU A 297 15.49 25.47 -3.52
N LEU A 298 14.26 25.90 -3.21
CA LEU A 298 13.99 27.13 -2.46
C LEU A 298 14.64 27.09 -1.07
N ARG A 299 14.70 25.91 -0.44
CA ARG A 299 15.45 25.69 0.81
C ARG A 299 16.95 25.93 0.62
N GLY A 300 17.55 25.47 -0.49
CA GLY A 300 18.96 25.74 -0.81
C GLY A 300 19.30 27.23 -0.90
N GLN A 301 18.34 28.06 -1.31
CA GLN A 301 18.48 29.52 -1.38
C GLN A 301 18.31 30.21 -0.02
N LEU A 302 17.38 29.73 0.83
CA LEU A 302 17.16 30.24 2.19
C LEU A 302 18.36 29.94 3.12
N ARG A 303 18.99 28.77 2.96
CA ARG A 303 20.17 28.37 3.73
C ARG A 303 21.46 29.11 3.33
N ARG A 304 21.48 29.74 2.15
CA ARG A 304 22.58 30.59 1.67
C ARG A 304 22.49 32.05 2.17
N LYS A 305 21.37 32.44 2.76
CA LYS A 305 21.10 33.79 3.28
C LYS A 305 21.11 33.89 4.82
N SER A 306 21.28 32.77 5.52
CA SER A 306 21.52 32.69 6.97
C SER A 306 22.98 32.31 7.22
#